data_AF-A7M9C2-F1
#
_entry.id   AF-A7M9C2-F1
#
_cell.length_a   1.000
_cell.length_b   1.000
_cell.length_c   1.000
_cell.angle_alpha   90.00
_cell.angle_beta   90.00
_cell.angle_gamma   90.00
#
_symmetry.space_group_name_H-M   'P 1'
#
loop_
_entity.id
_entity.type
_entity.pdbx_description
1 polymer ?
#
loop_
_entity_poly.entity_id
_entity_poly.type
_entity_poly.pdbx_seq_one_letter_code
_entity_poly.pdbx_strand_id
1 'polypeptide(L)'
;VDWKDRRMWPTVLPIMLVTFPAAAQYFFWEHFRLPFGATFLCVALLFGEWLDRYISFWGWTFYPINLVWPTSLVPQALFLDIVLLLSRSFIVTAIVGSMGFSLLLYPNNWVILAQYHQPTEQYGTLMS
;
A
#
# COMPACT_ATOMS: atom_id res chain seq x y z
N VAL A 1 -10.14 -2.98 -9.97
CA VAL A 1 -9.87 -4.06 -8.99
C VAL A 1 -9.17 -5.23 -9.69
N ASP A 2 -9.55 -5.51 -10.92
CA ASP A 2 -9.09 -6.59 -11.80
C ASP A 2 -7.59 -6.61 -12.11
N TRP A 3 -6.86 -5.53 -11.83
CA TRP A 3 -5.41 -5.43 -11.98
C TRP A 3 -4.65 -5.85 -10.71
N LYS A 4 -5.34 -6.05 -9.58
CA LYS A 4 -4.76 -6.48 -8.30
C LYS A 4 -4.59 -8.00 -8.29
N ASP A 5 -3.70 -8.49 -9.15
CA ASP A 5 -3.43 -9.90 -9.34
C ASP A 5 -2.51 -10.48 -8.24
N ARG A 6 -2.16 -11.76 -8.35
CA ARG A 6 -1.34 -12.47 -7.36
C ARG A 6 0.16 -12.39 -7.61
N ARG A 7 0.60 -11.87 -8.77
CA ARG A 7 2.02 -11.85 -9.17
C ARG A 7 2.54 -10.44 -9.38
N MET A 8 1.95 -9.67 -10.29
CA MET A 8 2.50 -8.39 -10.69
C MET A 8 2.24 -7.31 -9.63
N TRP A 9 1.00 -7.17 -9.18
CA TRP A 9 0.63 -6.21 -8.16
C TRP A 9 1.42 -6.36 -6.84
N PRO A 10 1.52 -7.54 -6.21
CA PRO A 10 2.27 -7.69 -4.97
C PRO A 10 3.79 -7.68 -5.15
N THR A 11 4.31 -7.65 -6.39
CA THR A 11 5.75 -7.55 -6.66
C THR A 11 6.15 -6.13 -7.01
N VAL A 12 5.50 -5.54 -8.03
CA VAL A 12 5.87 -4.23 -8.56
C VAL A 12 5.55 -3.12 -7.56
N LEU A 13 4.37 -3.18 -6.96
CA LEU A 13 3.87 -2.09 -6.12
C LEU A 13 4.72 -1.85 -4.85
N PRO A 14 5.10 -2.86 -4.04
CA PRO A 14 5.93 -2.60 -2.86
C PRO A 14 7.35 -2.13 -3.22
N ILE A 15 7.93 -2.66 -4.31
CA ILE A 15 9.27 -2.25 -4.79
C ILE A 15 9.28 -0.77 -5.17
N MET A 16 8.25 -0.31 -5.89
CA MET A 16 8.14 1.09 -6.29
C MET A 16 7.82 1.99 -5.09
N LEU A 17 6.92 1.53 -4.21
CA LEU A 17 6.43 2.35 -3.10
C LEU A 17 7.44 2.57 -1.99
N VAL A 18 8.40 1.68 -1.75
CA VAL A 18 9.32 1.81 -0.60
C VAL A 18 10.30 3.00 -0.77
N THR A 19 10.48 3.51 -1.99
CA THR A 19 11.44 4.56 -2.35
C THR A 19 11.28 5.85 -1.52
N PHE A 20 10.08 6.45 -1.58
CA PHE A 20 9.77 7.70 -0.89
C PHE A 20 9.68 7.55 0.64
N PRO A 21 8.98 6.53 1.20
CA PRO A 21 9.01 6.22 2.61
C PRO A 21 10.42 6.08 3.18
N ALA A 22 11.33 5.40 2.49
CA ALA A 22 12.73 5.29 2.92
C ALA A 22 13.45 6.65 2.97
N ALA A 23 13.24 7.49 1.95
CA ALA A 23 13.79 8.85 1.92
C ALA A 23 13.22 9.74 3.04
N ALA A 24 11.92 9.66 3.29
CA ALA A 24 11.28 10.40 4.38
C ALA A 24 11.74 9.92 5.75
N GLN A 25 11.88 8.60 5.94
CA GLN A 25 12.47 8.08 7.17
C GLN A 25 13.86 8.63 7.42
N TYR A 26 14.72 8.65 6.42
CA TYR A 26 16.05 9.26 6.56
C TYR A 26 15.95 10.72 7.01
N PHE A 27 15.11 11.53 6.34
CA PHE A 27 14.93 12.93 6.69
C PHE A 27 14.41 13.14 8.12
N PHE A 28 13.27 12.54 8.46
CA PHE A 28 12.60 12.74 9.75
C PHE A 28 13.38 12.12 10.92
N TRP A 29 14.04 10.97 10.69
CA TRP A 29 14.77 10.29 11.74
C TRP A 29 16.12 10.96 12.05
N GLU A 30 16.87 11.39 11.03
CA GLU A 30 18.19 11.99 11.28
C GLU A 30 18.10 13.42 11.82
N HIS A 31 17.16 14.22 11.32
CA HIS A 31 17.07 15.63 11.72
C HIS A 31 16.24 15.83 12.99
N PHE A 32 15.20 15.02 13.20
CA PHE A 32 14.21 15.27 14.27
C PHE A 32 13.98 14.07 15.19
N ARG A 33 14.59 12.89 14.91
CA ARG A 33 14.35 11.63 15.65
C ARG A 33 12.87 11.25 15.73
N LEU A 34 12.11 11.59 14.69
CA LEU A 34 10.67 11.34 14.60
C LEU A 34 10.39 10.01 13.89
N PRO A 35 9.74 9.03 14.54
CA PRO A 35 9.54 7.68 14.01
C PRO A 35 8.23 7.53 13.20
N PHE A 36 7.99 8.43 12.24
CA PHE A 36 6.77 8.38 11.41
C PHE A 36 7.02 8.73 9.93
N GLY A 37 8.28 8.65 9.48
CA GLY A 37 8.64 9.09 8.13
C GLY A 37 7.94 8.29 7.02
N ALA A 38 7.86 6.96 7.16
CA ALA A 38 7.20 6.12 6.17
C ALA A 38 5.68 6.32 6.19
N THR A 39 5.09 6.33 7.37
CA THR A 39 3.64 6.50 7.58
C THR A 39 3.15 7.84 7.08
N PHE A 40 3.89 8.93 7.29
CA PHE A 40 3.54 10.26 6.80
C PHE A 40 3.32 10.27 5.29
N LEU A 41 4.28 9.75 4.51
CA LEU A 41 4.16 9.74 3.05
C LEU A 41 3.14 8.73 2.53
N CYS A 42 3.02 7.55 3.14
CA CYS A 42 2.00 6.58 2.75
C CYS A 42 0.58 7.11 3.01
N VAL A 43 0.35 7.84 4.10
CA VAL A 43 -0.94 8.50 4.39
C VAL A 43 -1.18 9.65 3.42
N ALA A 44 -0.17 10.46 3.11
CA ALA A 44 -0.30 11.54 2.14
C ALA A 44 -0.65 11.01 0.73
N LEU A 45 0.01 9.92 0.30
CA LEU A 45 -0.31 9.24 -0.96
C LEU A 45 -1.76 8.73 -0.95
N LEU A 46 -2.15 7.99 0.09
CA LEU A 46 -3.51 7.46 0.22
C LEU A 46 -4.56 8.56 0.22
N PHE A 47 -4.30 9.68 0.90
CA PHE A 47 -5.20 10.83 0.91
C PHE A 47 -5.38 11.40 -0.50
N GLY A 48 -4.28 11.60 -1.24
CA GLY A 48 -4.31 12.06 -2.62
C GLY A 48 -5.04 11.08 -3.54
N GLU A 49 -4.75 9.79 -3.43
CA GLU A 49 -5.44 8.75 -4.21
C GLU A 49 -6.93 8.74 -3.92
N TRP A 50 -7.35 8.73 -2.65
CA TRP A 50 -8.77 8.71 -2.29
C TRP A 50 -9.50 9.96 -2.78
N LEU A 51 -8.89 11.13 -2.68
CA LEU A 51 -9.47 12.38 -3.20
C LEU A 51 -9.73 12.27 -4.70
N ASP A 52 -8.75 11.80 -5.47
CA ASP A 52 -8.89 11.62 -6.91
C ASP A 52 -9.91 10.52 -7.27
N ARG A 53 -9.94 9.41 -6.53
CA ARG A 53 -10.93 8.34 -6.76
C ARG A 53 -12.36 8.82 -6.55
N TYR A 54 -12.60 9.66 -5.55
CA TYR A 54 -13.94 10.17 -5.27
C TYR A 54 -14.34 11.32 -6.19
N ILE A 55 -13.47 12.32 -6.38
CA ILE A 55 -13.81 13.54 -7.14
C ILE A 55 -13.77 13.27 -8.65
N SER A 56 -12.70 12.64 -9.15
CA SER A 56 -12.50 12.42 -10.58
C SER A 56 -13.18 11.12 -11.03
N PHE A 57 -12.72 9.97 -10.53
CA PHE A 57 -13.17 8.68 -11.05
C PHE A 57 -14.67 8.45 -10.83
N TRP A 58 -15.15 8.68 -9.62
CA TRP A 58 -16.58 8.55 -9.31
C TRP A 58 -17.36 9.83 -9.66
N GLY A 59 -16.92 10.99 -9.17
CA GLY A 59 -17.68 12.24 -9.30
C GLY A 59 -17.80 12.78 -10.73
N TRP A 60 -16.79 12.58 -11.58
CA TRP A 60 -16.81 13.08 -12.97
C TRP A 60 -17.06 11.98 -14.00
N THR A 61 -16.40 10.82 -13.86
CA THR A 61 -16.48 9.74 -14.85
C THR A 61 -17.37 8.57 -14.45
N PHE A 62 -18.00 8.62 -13.27
CA PHE A 62 -18.98 7.64 -12.78
C PHE A 62 -18.48 6.19 -12.67
N TYR A 63 -17.17 5.97 -12.53
CA TYR A 63 -16.63 4.66 -12.20
C TYR A 63 -16.95 4.29 -10.75
N PRO A 64 -17.49 3.09 -10.49
CA PRO A 64 -17.92 2.74 -9.14
C PRO A 64 -16.71 2.57 -8.21
N ILE A 65 -16.83 3.04 -6.96
CA ILE A 65 -15.70 3.08 -6.01
C ILE A 65 -15.13 1.68 -5.70
N ASN A 66 -15.98 0.66 -5.71
CA ASN A 66 -15.58 -0.75 -5.57
C ASN A 66 -14.62 -1.23 -6.69
N LEU A 67 -14.60 -0.56 -7.85
CA LEU A 67 -13.67 -0.83 -8.94
C LEU A 67 -12.33 -0.11 -8.73
N VAL A 68 -12.35 1.14 -8.25
CA VAL A 68 -11.20 2.06 -8.32
C VAL A 68 -10.46 2.28 -6.99
N TRP A 69 -10.85 1.58 -5.91
CA TRP A 69 -10.23 1.76 -4.59
C TRP A 69 -8.70 1.59 -4.59
N PRO A 70 -7.94 2.42 -3.86
CA PRO A 70 -6.47 2.36 -3.80
C PRO A 70 -5.97 1.15 -3.01
N THR A 71 -4.66 0.89 -3.03
CA THR A 71 -4.05 -0.19 -2.22
C THR A 71 -3.87 0.29 -0.78
N SER A 72 -4.24 -0.50 0.23
CA SER A 72 -3.98 -0.17 1.63
C SER A 72 -2.49 -0.27 1.98
N LEU A 73 -1.91 0.85 2.44
CA LEU A 73 -0.46 0.99 2.70
C LEU A 73 -0.10 1.19 4.18
N VAL A 74 -1.07 1.58 5.02
CA VAL A 74 -0.81 2.04 6.39
C VAL A 74 -0.10 0.97 7.24
N PRO A 75 -0.53 -0.30 7.27
CA PRO A 75 0.13 -1.32 8.11
C PRO A 75 1.56 -1.63 7.66
N GLN A 76 1.84 -1.60 6.36
CA GLN A 76 3.19 -1.79 5.82
C GLN A 76 4.11 -0.66 6.27
N ALA A 77 3.63 0.59 6.16
CA ALA A 77 4.37 1.77 6.55
C ALA A 77 4.64 1.82 8.07
N LEU A 78 3.64 1.46 8.88
CA LEU A 78 3.79 1.35 10.33
C LEU A 78 4.85 0.33 10.72
N PHE A 79 4.85 -0.85 10.08
CA PHE A 79 5.87 -1.86 10.35
C PHE A 79 7.28 -1.31 10.09
N LEU A 80 7.45 -0.62 8.96
CA LEU A 80 8.73 -0.03 8.55
C LEU A 80 9.21 1.05 9.55
N ASP A 81 8.32 1.93 10.03
CA ASP A 81 8.62 2.93 11.06
C ASP A 81 8.92 2.31 12.43
N ILE A 82 8.17 1.27 12.83
CA ILE A 82 8.38 0.57 14.11
C ILE A 82 9.74 -0.14 14.13
N VAL A 83 10.14 -0.79 13.03
CA VAL A 83 11.46 -1.44 12.94
C VAL A 83 12.57 -0.40 13.11
N LEU A 84 12.44 0.78 12.49
CA LEU A 84 13.41 1.86 12.67
C LEU A 84 13.43 2.40 14.10
N LEU A 85 12.26 2.60 14.70
CA LEU A 85 12.13 3.07 16.09
C LEU A 85 12.80 2.12 17.09
N LEU A 86 12.57 0.81 16.94
CA LEU A 86 13.07 -0.19 17.88
C LEU A 86 14.56 -0.49 17.67
N SER A 87 15.00 -0.65 16.41
CA SER A 87 16.38 -1.01 16.10
C SER A 87 17.34 0.18 16.09
N ARG A 88 16.82 1.40 15.83
CA ARG A 88 17.58 2.63 15.61
C ARG A 88 18.66 2.50 14.54
N SER A 89 18.52 1.52 13.63
CA SER A 89 19.53 1.18 12.63
C SER A 89 18.91 1.10 11.24
N PHE A 90 19.40 1.93 10.32
CA PHE A 90 18.95 1.89 8.93
C PHE A 90 19.27 0.57 8.24
N ILE A 91 20.34 -0.14 8.64
CA ILE A 91 20.69 -1.44 8.05
C ILE A 91 19.63 -2.48 8.44
N VAL A 92 19.22 -2.49 9.71
CA VAL A 92 18.16 -3.41 10.19
C VAL A 92 16.82 -3.08 9.52
N THR A 93 16.48 -1.79 9.41
CA THR A 93 15.26 -1.35 8.71
C THR A 93 15.29 -1.69 7.23
N ALA A 94 16.45 -1.55 6.55
CA ALA A 94 16.59 -1.88 5.14
C ALA A 94 16.40 -3.38 4.87
N ILE A 95 16.76 -4.27 5.80
CA ILE A 95 16.56 -5.71 5.65
C ILE A 95 15.18 -6.13 6.17
N VAL A 96 14.94 -5.97 7.47
CA VAL A 96 13.74 -6.47 8.15
C VAL A 96 12.54 -5.59 7.83
N GLY A 97 12.71 -4.27 7.89
CA GLY A 97 11.64 -3.31 7.62
C GLY A 97 11.12 -3.41 6.19
N SER A 98 12.02 -3.48 5.19
CA SER A 98 11.62 -3.63 3.78
C SER A 98 10.99 -5.00 3.49
N MET A 99 11.50 -6.08 4.10
CA MET A 99 10.92 -7.42 3.98
C MET A 99 9.49 -7.44 4.53
N GLY A 100 9.27 -6.87 5.72
CA GLY A 100 7.94 -6.76 6.29
C GLY A 100 7.03 -5.84 5.48
N PHE A 101 7.53 -4.72 4.96
CA PHE A 101 6.78 -3.83 4.07
C PHE A 101 6.25 -4.60 2.86
N SER A 102 7.10 -5.37 2.17
CA SER A 102 6.69 -6.14 1.00
C SER A 102 5.75 -7.30 1.35
N LEU A 103 6.04 -8.07 2.40
CA LEU A 103 5.26 -9.26 2.76
C LEU A 103 3.87 -8.92 3.30
N LEU A 104 3.73 -7.79 4.01
CA LEU A 104 2.47 -7.37 4.61
C LEU A 104 1.47 -6.81 3.58
N LEU A 105 1.91 -6.49 2.36
CA LEU A 105 1.06 -5.91 1.33
C LEU A 105 -0.16 -6.78 1.02
N TYR A 106 0.05 -8.04 0.67
CA TYR A 106 -1.03 -8.92 0.24
C TYR A 106 -1.98 -9.29 1.39
N PRO A 107 -1.51 -9.74 2.57
CA PRO A 107 -2.38 -10.05 3.70
C PRO A 107 -3.23 -8.86 4.17
N ASN A 108 -2.64 -7.66 4.23
CA ASN A 108 -3.36 -6.45 4.62
C ASN A 108 -4.51 -6.11 3.65
N ASN A 109 -4.25 -6.23 2.35
CA ASN A 109 -5.25 -5.88 1.34
C ASN A 109 -6.27 -6.99 1.08
N TRP A 110 -5.97 -8.22 1.48
CA TRP A 110 -6.85 -9.37 1.26
C TRP A 110 -8.24 -9.18 1.87
N VAL A 111 -8.34 -8.50 3.02
CA VAL A 111 -9.61 -8.21 3.70
C VAL A 111 -10.60 -7.48 2.78
N ILE A 112 -10.11 -6.57 1.94
CA ILE A 112 -10.93 -5.81 0.99
C ILE A 112 -11.10 -6.59 -0.31
N LEU A 113 -10.03 -7.26 -0.77
CA LEU A 113 -9.93 -7.88 -2.08
C LEU A 113 -10.69 -9.21 -2.20
N ALA A 114 -10.84 -9.96 -1.11
CA ALA A 114 -11.36 -11.34 -1.12
C ALA A 114 -12.78 -11.45 -1.70
N GLN A 115 -13.65 -10.47 -1.44
CA GLN A 115 -15.03 -10.47 -1.94
C GLN A 115 -15.11 -10.40 -3.48
N TYR A 116 -14.12 -9.79 -4.13
CA TYR A 116 -14.05 -9.67 -5.60
C TYR A 116 -13.38 -10.87 -6.27
N HIS A 117 -13.03 -11.90 -5.49
CA HIS A 117 -12.50 -13.17 -5.99
C HIS A 117 -13.52 -14.30 -5.86
N GLN A 118 -14.79 -13.97 -5.58
CA GLN A 118 -15.86 -14.94 -5.54
C GLN A 118 -16.21 -15.38 -6.97
N PRO A 119 -16.26 -16.68 -7.25
CA PRO A 119 -16.56 -17.16 -8.59
C PRO A 119 -18.01 -16.86 -8.97
N THR A 120 -18.22 -16.40 -10.19
CA THR A 120 -19.53 -16.29 -10.82
C THR A 120 -19.49 -16.92 -12.21
N GLU A 121 -20.61 -17.49 -12.65
CA GLU A 121 -20.73 -18.04 -14.01
C GLU A 121 -21.48 -17.02 -14.87
N GLN A 122 -20.86 -16.65 -16.00
CA GLN A 122 -21.39 -15.70 -16.96
C GLN A 122 -21.29 -16.33 -18.35
N TYR A 123 -22.44 -16.63 -18.96
CA TYR A 123 -22.53 -17.17 -20.33
C TYR A 123 -21.65 -18.42 -20.59
N GLY A 124 -21.59 -19.35 -19.64
CA GLY A 124 -20.79 -20.57 -19.69
C GLY A 124 -19.33 -20.39 -19.28
N THR A 125 -18.93 -19.19 -18.85
CA THR A 125 -17.54 -18.87 -18.46
C THR A 125 -17.44 -18.51 -16.98
N LEU A 126 -16.36 -18.96 -16.34
CA LEU A 126 -16.06 -18.61 -14.95
C LEU A 126 -15.43 -17.22 -14.90
N MET A 127 -16.02 -16.32 -14.13
CA MET A 127 -15.52 -15.00 -13.83
C MET A 127 -15.33 -14.83 -12.32
N SER A 128 -14.55 -13.83 -11.94
CA SER A 128 -14.40 -13.34 -10.56
C SER A 128 -15.02 -11.97 -10.42
#